data_AF-A0A095Y2J5-F1
#
_entry.id   AF-A0A095Y2J5-F1
#
_cell.length_a   1.000
_cell.length_b   1.000
_cell.length_c   1.000
_cell.angle_alpha   90.00
_cell.angle_beta   90.00
_cell.angle_gamma   90.00
#
_symmetry.space_group_name_H-M   'P 1'
#
loop_
_entity.id
_entity.type
_entity.pdbx_description
1 polymer ?
#
loop_
_entity_poly.entity_id
_entity_poly.type
_entity_poly.pdbx_seq_one_letter_code
_entity_poly.pdbx_strand_id
1 'polypeptide(L)'
;MVSSLTLIICTLLFTAIGAIWIVGYNYVKKHCPANLPQFYMILAVARIVSILAFVGIYILFISKSAAESRVFALMVILMYIVMMGVSLKIKH
;
A
#
# COMPACT_ATOMS: atom_id res chain seq x y z
N MET A 1 4.61 -7.77 20.26
CA MET A 1 3.58 -6.71 20.16
C MET A 1 4.12 -5.69 19.17
N VAL A 2 3.38 -5.35 18.12
CA VAL A 2 3.89 -4.44 17.06
C VAL A 2 4.12 -3.05 17.65
N SER A 3 5.27 -2.44 17.37
CA SER A 3 5.62 -1.14 17.96
C SER A 3 4.75 0.00 17.42
N SER A 4 4.53 1.04 18.22
CA SER A 4 3.78 2.23 17.79
C SER A 4 4.43 2.93 16.59
N LEU A 5 5.77 2.93 16.53
CA LEU A 5 6.50 3.47 15.38
C LEU A 5 6.18 2.71 14.10
N THR A 6 6.14 1.38 14.17
CA THR A 6 5.76 0.53 13.04
C THR A 6 4.35 0.85 12.56
N LEU A 7 3.39 1.02 13.48
CA LEU A 7 2.02 1.39 13.13
C LEU A 7 1.95 2.74 12.39
N ILE A 8 2.71 3.74 12.86
CA ILE A 8 2.78 5.06 12.21
C ILE A 8 3.36 4.92 10.80
N ILE A 9 4.46 4.19 10.63
CA ILE A 9 5.08 3.97 9.32
C ILE A 9 4.13 3.24 8.38
N CYS A 10 3.44 2.19 8.84
CA CYS A 10 2.44 1.48 8.04
C CYS A 10 1.33 2.44 7.59
N THR A 11 0.80 3.24 8.51
CA THR A 11 -0.28 4.19 8.20
C THR A 11 0.18 5.19 7.15
N LEU A 12 1.36 5.80 7.32
CA LEU A 12 1.94 6.73 6.36
C LEU A 12 2.15 6.09 4.98
N LEU A 13 2.67 4.86 4.94
CA LEU A 13 2.88 4.13 3.69
C LEU A 13 1.57 3.92 2.92
N PHE A 14 0.54 3.40 3.60
CA PHE A 14 -0.75 3.14 2.98
C PHE A 14 -1.48 4.43 2.57
N THR A 15 -1.40 5.49 3.38
CA THR A 15 -1.94 6.81 3.05
C THR A 15 -1.24 7.40 1.82
N ALA A 16 0.10 7.30 1.75
CA ALA A 16 0.87 7.79 0.61
C ALA A 16 0.50 7.05 -0.69
N ILE A 17 0.40 5.72 -0.64
CA ILE A 17 -0.03 4.91 -1.80
C ILE A 17 -1.43 5.31 -2.27
N GLY A 18 -2.38 5.46 -1.34
CA GLY A 18 -3.73 5.91 -1.65
C GLY A 18 -3.78 7.32 -2.25
N ALA A 19 -2.97 8.25 -1.72
CA ALA A 19 -2.86 9.60 -2.26
C ALA A 19 -2.28 9.63 -3.68
N ILE A 20 -1.22 8.85 -3.93
CA ILE A 20 -0.62 8.68 -5.27
C ILE A 20 -1.66 8.17 -6.26
N TRP A 21 -2.50 7.21 -5.86
CA TRP A 21 -3.62 6.74 -6.68
C TRP A 21 -4.58 7.87 -7.05
N ILE A 22 -5.08 8.61 -6.06
CA ILE A 22 -6.09 9.66 -6.28
C ILE A 22 -5.54 10.77 -7.17
N VAL A 23 -4.35 11.27 -6.85
CA VAL A 23 -3.69 12.38 -7.56
C VAL A 23 -3.27 11.94 -8.97
N GLY A 24 -2.58 10.79 -9.08
CA GLY A 24 -2.10 10.27 -10.35
C GLY A 24 -3.24 9.91 -11.30
N TYR A 25 -4.33 9.31 -10.79
CA TYR A 25 -5.53 9.06 -11.60
C TYR A 25 -6.11 10.35 -12.17
N ASN A 26 -6.30 11.37 -11.33
CA ASN A 26 -6.84 12.66 -11.76
C ASN A 26 -5.95 13.33 -12.81
N TYR A 27 -4.64 13.28 -12.61
CA TYR A 27 -3.66 13.85 -13.52
C TYR A 27 -3.67 13.15 -14.89
N VAL A 28 -3.53 11.82 -14.90
CA VAL A 28 -3.51 11.02 -16.14
C VAL A 28 -4.84 11.12 -16.87
N LYS A 29 -5.98 11.08 -16.16
CA LYS A 29 -7.30 11.26 -16.77
C LYS A 29 -7.45 12.62 -17.45
N LYS A 30 -6.90 13.69 -16.86
CA LYS A 30 -6.99 15.05 -17.38
C LYS A 30 -6.05 15.32 -18.56
N HIS A 31 -4.87 14.71 -18.58
CA HIS A 31 -3.80 15.09 -19.52
C HIS A 31 -3.50 14.01 -20.56
N CYS A 32 -3.60 12.73 -20.21
CA CYS A 32 -3.27 11.61 -21.09
C CYS A 32 -4.22 10.42 -20.85
N PRO A 33 -5.53 10.55 -21.11
CA PRO A 33 -6.52 9.52 -20.77
C PRO A 33 -6.26 8.17 -21.47
N ALA A 34 -5.60 8.17 -22.63
CA ALA A 34 -5.19 6.95 -23.32
C ALA A 34 -4.18 6.11 -22.50
N ASN A 35 -3.40 6.73 -21.62
CA ASN A 35 -2.39 6.06 -20.79
C ASN A 35 -2.95 5.59 -19.44
N LEU A 36 -4.24 5.77 -19.18
CA LEU A 36 -4.88 5.44 -17.92
C LEU A 36 -4.81 3.93 -17.57
N PRO A 37 -4.95 2.98 -18.53
CA PRO A 37 -4.71 1.57 -18.29
C PRO A 37 -3.25 1.26 -17.90
N GLN A 38 -2.30 1.92 -18.56
CA GLN A 38 -0.87 1.75 -18.27
C GLN A 38 -0.52 2.29 -16.88
N PHE A 39 -1.05 3.46 -16.52
CA PHE A 39 -0.92 4.02 -15.17
C PHE A 39 -1.42 3.05 -14.10
N TYR A 40 -2.59 2.45 -14.32
CA TYR A 40 -3.12 1.44 -13.40
C TYR A 40 -2.20 0.24 -13.22
N MET A 41 -1.67 -0.31 -14.32
CA MET A 41 -0.76 -1.46 -14.24
C MET A 41 0.54 -1.11 -13.52
N ILE A 42 1.17 0.02 -13.88
CA ILE A 42 2.42 0.46 -13.24
C ILE A 42 2.20 0.68 -11.74
N LEU A 43 1.13 1.38 -11.37
CA LEU A 43 0.85 1.66 -9.96
C LEU A 43 0.47 0.39 -9.18
N ALA A 44 -0.21 -0.57 -9.81
CA ALA A 44 -0.50 -1.86 -9.19
C ALA A 44 0.79 -2.65 -8.89
N VAL A 45 1.72 -2.72 -9.85
CA VAL A 45 3.02 -3.39 -9.68
C VAL A 45 3.85 -2.67 -8.61
N ALA A 46 3.99 -1.34 -8.72
CA ALA A 46 4.75 -0.54 -7.77
C ALA A 46 4.22 -0.75 -6.33
N ARG A 47 2.90 -0.69 -6.15
CA ARG A 47 2.26 -0.94 -4.86
C ARG A 47 2.56 -2.32 -4.30
N ILE A 48 2.41 -3.38 -5.08
CA ILE A 48 2.67 -4.76 -4.61
C ILE A 48 4.13 -4.92 -4.22
N VAL A 49 5.05 -4.46 -5.06
CA VAL A 49 6.49 -4.54 -4.79
C VAL A 49 6.86 -3.76 -3.53
N SER A 50 6.36 -2.54 -3.36
CA SER A 50 6.61 -1.74 -2.16
C SER A 50 6.09 -2.39 -0.89
N ILE A 51 4.88 -2.96 -0.91
CA ILE A 51 4.30 -3.64 0.26
C ILE A 51 5.06 -4.91 0.57
N LEU A 52 5.40 -5.73 -0.42
CA LEU A 52 6.18 -6.95 -0.22
C LEU A 52 7.58 -6.65 0.31
N ALA A 53 8.27 -5.65 -0.24
CA ALA A 53 9.57 -5.22 0.25
C ALA A 53 9.49 -4.74 1.70
N PHE A 54 8.50 -3.92 2.03
CA PHE A 54 8.28 -3.44 3.39
C PHE A 54 7.99 -4.59 4.37
N VAL A 55 7.14 -5.54 3.97
CA VAL A 55 6.82 -6.72 4.79
C VAL A 55 8.04 -7.61 4.97
N GLY A 56 8.80 -7.86 3.90
CA GLY A 56 10.03 -8.63 3.94
C GLY A 56 11.06 -8.00 4.88
N ILE A 57 11.25 -6.68 4.80
CA ILE A 57 12.16 -5.94 5.69
C ILE A 57 11.74 -6.10 7.15
N TYR A 58 10.45 -5.92 7.46
CA TYR A 58 9.96 -6.10 8.83
C TYR A 58 10.19 -7.53 9.34
N ILE A 59 9.80 -8.53 8.56
CA ILE A 59 9.87 -9.93 8.98
C ILE A 59 11.32 -10.40 9.15
N LEU A 60 12.22 -10.00 8.26
CA LEU A 60 13.61 -10.48 8.25
C LEU A 60 14.50 -9.75 9.25
N PHE A 61 14.27 -8.45 9.48
CA PHE A 61 15.21 -7.61 10.24
C PHE A 61 14.64 -7.00 11.52
N ILE A 62 13.31 -6.93 11.68
CA ILE A 62 12.67 -6.21 12.80
C ILE A 62 11.92 -7.16 13.73
N SER A 63 11.22 -8.14 13.17
CA SER A 63 10.39 -9.07 13.93
C SER A 63 11.22 -9.94 14.87
N LYS A 64 10.78 -10.07 16.12
CA LYS A 64 11.48 -10.86 17.14
C LYS A 64 10.98 -12.31 17.24
N SER A 65 9.90 -12.64 16.55
CA SER A 65 9.30 -13.98 16.61
C SER A 65 8.41 -14.28 15.42
N ALA A 66 8.21 -15.56 15.12
CA ALA A 66 7.25 -15.99 14.11
C ALA A 66 5.81 -15.55 14.42
N ALA A 67 5.43 -15.48 15.70
CA ALA A 67 4.11 -14.99 16.11
C ALA A 67 3.93 -13.51 15.77
N GLU A 68 4.95 -12.68 16.03
CA GLU A 68 4.94 -11.26 15.68
C GLU A 68 4.90 -11.04 14.17
N SER A 69 5.67 -11.80 13.39
CA SER A 69 5.66 -11.74 11.93
C SER A 69 4.27 -12.05 11.35
N ARG A 70 3.57 -13.04 11.91
CA ARG A 70 2.21 -13.41 11.49
C ARG A 70 1.21 -12.30 11.77
N VAL A 71 1.22 -11.73 12.98
CA VAL A 71 0.33 -10.62 13.36
C VAL A 71 0.58 -9.41 12.47
N PHE A 72 1.84 -9.08 12.23
CA PHE A 72 2.20 -7.96 11.35
C PHE A 72 1.74 -8.19 9.91
N ALA A 73 1.96 -9.38 9.34
CA ALA A 73 1.51 -9.71 7.99
C ALA A 73 -0.02 -9.59 7.85
N LEU A 74 -0.78 -10.11 8.83
CA LEU A 74 -2.24 -9.99 8.85
C LEU A 74 -2.70 -8.53 8.91
N MET A 75 -2.04 -7.70 9.72
CA MET A 75 -2.32 -6.28 9.80
C MET A 75 -2.09 -5.57 8.46
N VAL A 76 -0.97 -5.85 7.79
CA VAL A 76 -0.66 -5.25 6.47
C VAL A 76 -1.70 -5.69 5.41
N ILE A 77 -2.13 -6.95 5.44
CA ILE A 77 -3.19 -7.44 4.54
C ILE A 77 -4.50 -6.68 4.79
N LEU A 78 -4.91 -6.51 6.05
CA LEU A 78 -6.12 -5.75 6.39
C LEU A 78 -6.03 -4.30 5.92
N MET A 79 -4.91 -3.63 6.17
CA MET A 79 -4.69 -2.24 5.72
C MET A 79 -4.73 -2.13 4.19
N TYR A 80 -4.17 -3.11 3.48
CA TYR A 80 -4.24 -3.18 2.02
C TYR A 80 -5.68 -3.31 1.52
N ILE A 81 -6.46 -4.21 2.09
CA ILE A 81 -7.87 -4.41 1.73
C ILE A 81 -8.66 -3.11 1.97
N VAL A 82 -8.48 -2.47 3.12
CA VAL A 82 -9.14 -1.21 3.46
C VAL A 82 -8.76 -0.11 2.45
N MET A 83 -7.47 0.07 2.18
CA MET A 83 -7.00 1.07 1.23
C MET A 83 -7.55 0.84 -0.18
N MET A 84 -7.58 -0.42 -0.64
CA MET A 84 -8.16 -0.78 -1.93
C MET A 84 -9.65 -0.50 -1.98
N GLY A 85 -10.41 -0.88 -0.95
CA GLY A 85 -11.84 -0.61 -0.85
C GLY A 85 -12.16 0.89 -0.88
N VAL A 86 -11.39 1.70 -0.16
CA VAL A 86 -11.51 3.17 -0.18
C VAL A 86 -11.16 3.74 -1.55
N SER A 87 -10.04 3.30 -2.15
CA SER A 87 -9.57 3.80 -3.46
C SER A 87 -10.55 3.49 -4.59
N LEU A 88 -11.20 2.32 -4.54
CA LEU A 88 -12.26 1.95 -5.47
C LEU A 88 -13.48 2.85 -5.29
N LYS A 89 -14.00 3.02 -4.07
CA LYS A 89 -15.16 3.90 -3.80
C LYS A 89 -14.95 5.37 -4.21
N ILE A 90 -13.71 5.86 -4.23
CA ILE A 90 -13.42 7.25 -4.61
C ILE A 90 -13.41 7.42 -6.14
N LYS A 91 -13.09 6.38 -6.91
CA LYS A 91 -12.81 6.48 -8.35
C LYS A 91 -13.68 5.61 -9.26
N HIS A 92 -14.51 4.74 -8.69
CA HIS A 92 -15.57 3.97 -9.34
C HIS A 92 -16.89 4.27 -8.63
#